data_AF-A0A9P4QMJ2-F1
#
_entry.id   AF-A0A9P4QMJ2-F1
#
_cell.length_a   1.000
_cell.length_b   1.000
_cell.length_c   1.000
_cell.angle_alpha   90.00
_cell.angle_beta   90.00
_cell.angle_gamma   90.00
#
_symmetry.space_group_name_H-M   'P 1'
#
loop_
_entity.id
_entity.type
_entity.pdbx_description
1 polymer ?
#
loop_
_entity_poly.entity_id
_entity_poly.type
_entity_poly.pdbx_seq_one_letter_code
_entity_poly.pdbx_strand_id
1 'polypeptide(L)'
;MAKLRHANKLYNEKIAQERREQRAREKEERERVRAEKAKEVAERKAQRERDKQARDAEKAVQLPQRGKRKVSQSAAPRKKQNRGAVAARRGVVAAEPPAAPRTHTTRSGRTATLYN
;
A
#
# COMPACT_ATOMS: atom_id res chain seq x y z
N MET A 1 4.74 -63.22 -25.05
CA MET A 1 4.05 -62.03 -24.48
C MET A 1 4.32 -61.80 -22.98
N ALA A 2 4.19 -62.80 -22.10
CA ALA A 2 4.31 -62.61 -20.64
C ALA A 2 5.69 -62.10 -20.17
N LYS A 3 6.79 -62.60 -20.75
CA LYS A 3 8.16 -62.18 -20.42
C LYS A 3 8.41 -60.69 -20.71
N LEU A 4 7.87 -60.18 -21.83
CA LEU A 4 7.95 -58.77 -22.21
C LEU A 4 7.17 -57.86 -21.25
N ARG A 5 5.98 -58.30 -20.81
CA ARG A 5 5.18 -57.56 -19.81
C ARG A 5 5.89 -57.49 -18.47
N HIS A 6 6.55 -58.56 -18.05
CA HIS A 6 7.33 -58.58 -16.80
C HIS A 6 8.54 -57.65 -16.87
N ALA A 7 9.28 -57.65 -17.98
CA ALA A 7 10.42 -56.75 -18.18
C ALA A 7 9.99 -55.27 -18.14
N ASN A 8 8.89 -54.92 -18.82
CA ASN A 8 8.35 -53.57 -18.81
C ASN A 8 7.86 -53.14 -17.42
N LYS A 9 7.27 -54.07 -16.65
CA LYS A 9 6.85 -53.80 -15.28
C LYS A 9 8.05 -53.43 -14.39
N LEU A 10 9.12 -54.22 -14.43
CA LEU A 10 10.34 -53.95 -13.68
C LEU A 10 11.00 -52.63 -14.09
N TYR A 11 11.00 -52.32 -15.39
CA TYR A 11 11.53 -51.06 -15.90
C TYR A 11 10.75 -49.85 -15.38
N ASN A 12 9.42 -49.92 -15.43
CA ASN A 12 8.56 -48.86 -14.91
C ASN A 12 8.67 -48.70 -13.39
N GLU A 13 8.86 -49.79 -12.66
CA GLU A 13 9.09 -49.76 -11.20
C GLU A 13 10.39 -49.04 -10.84
N LYS A 14 11.48 -49.27 -11.59
CA LYS A 14 12.75 -48.53 -11.42
C LYS A 14 12.58 -47.03 -11.66
N ILE A 15 11.92 -46.66 -12.77
CA ILE A 15 11.63 -45.24 -13.06
C ILE A 15 10.77 -44.62 -11.96
N ALA A 16 9.80 -45.37 -11.42
CA ALA A 16 8.94 -44.88 -10.35
C ALA A 16 9.73 -44.66 -9.05
N GLN A 17 10.70 -45.52 -8.73
CA GLN A 17 11.58 -45.37 -7.58
C GLN A 17 12.47 -44.13 -7.72
N GLU A 18 13.14 -43.96 -8.86
CA GLU A 18 13.98 -42.79 -9.13
C GLU A 18 13.20 -41.48 -9.03
N ARG A 19 11.97 -41.44 -9.58
CA ARG A 19 11.09 -40.27 -9.48
C ARG A 19 10.66 -39.98 -8.03
N ARG A 20 10.48 -41.01 -7.19
CA ARG A 20 10.15 -40.82 -5.77
C ARG A 20 11.33 -40.22 -5.02
N GLU A 21 12.54 -40.69 -5.28
CA GLU A 21 13.77 -40.16 -4.67
C GLU A 21 14.01 -38.70 -5.08
N GLN A 22 13.83 -38.37 -6.36
CA GLN A 22 13.93 -36.99 -6.82
C GLN A 22 12.91 -36.08 -6.14
N ARG A 23 11.65 -36.52 -6.02
CA ARG A 23 10.60 -35.76 -5.31
C ARG A 23 10.90 -35.60 -3.82
N ALA A 24 11.52 -36.59 -3.18
CA ALA A 24 11.91 -36.49 -1.78
C ALA A 24 12.98 -35.41 -1.60
N ARG A 25 14.02 -35.41 -2.43
CA ARG A 25 15.08 -34.39 -2.42
C ARG A 25 14.52 -32.98 -2.68
N GLU A 26 13.65 -32.84 -3.68
CA GLU A 26 13.02 -31.55 -3.99
C GLU A 26 12.15 -31.04 -2.83
N LYS A 27 11.43 -31.94 -2.13
CA LYS A 27 10.66 -31.57 -0.94
C LYS A 27 11.56 -31.08 0.18
N GLU A 28 12.64 -31.79 0.47
CA GLU A 28 13.60 -31.39 1.51
C GLU A 28 14.22 -30.03 1.23
N GLU A 29 14.62 -29.77 -0.02
CA GLU A 29 15.14 -28.45 -0.42
C GLU A 29 14.08 -27.35 -0.28
N ARG A 30 12.85 -27.61 -0.73
CA ARG A 30 11.74 -26.65 -0.58
C ARG A 30 11.43 -26.37 0.90
N GLU A 31 11.51 -27.37 1.76
CA GLU A 31 11.28 -27.21 3.20
C GLU A 31 12.38 -26.38 3.85
N ARG A 32 13.65 -26.59 3.49
CA ARG A 32 14.78 -25.75 3.94
C ARG A 32 14.58 -24.29 3.55
N VAL A 33 14.26 -24.03 2.28
CA VAL A 33 14.00 -22.67 1.78
C VAL A 33 12.80 -22.03 2.48
N ARG A 34 11.74 -22.79 2.74
CA ARG A 34 10.57 -22.29 3.50
C ARG A 34 10.94 -21.96 4.94
N ALA A 35 11.75 -22.77 5.59
CA ALA A 35 12.19 -22.53 6.96
C ALA A 35 13.04 -21.25 7.06
N GLU A 36 13.94 -21.01 6.11
CA GLU A 36 14.71 -19.76 6.05
C GLU A 36 13.82 -18.54 5.81
N LYS A 37 12.92 -18.60 4.83
CA LYS A 37 11.96 -17.51 4.56
C LYS A 37 11.03 -17.24 5.75
N ALA A 38 10.65 -18.26 6.50
CA ALA A 38 9.83 -18.09 7.69
C ALA A 38 10.54 -17.27 8.77
N LYS A 39 11.85 -17.47 8.95
CA LYS A 39 12.67 -16.67 9.88
C LYS A 39 12.76 -15.22 9.44
N GLU A 40 13.06 -14.96 8.16
CA GLU A 40 13.11 -13.60 7.61
C GLU A 40 11.76 -12.87 7.76
N VAL A 41 10.66 -13.57 7.48
CA VAL A 41 9.31 -13.00 7.64
C VAL A 41 8.99 -12.69 9.11
N ALA A 42 9.42 -13.54 10.05
CA ALA A 42 9.22 -13.31 11.47
C ALA A 42 9.96 -12.05 11.95
N GLU A 43 11.23 -11.90 11.56
CA GLU A 43 12.03 -10.70 11.87
C GLU A 43 11.41 -9.43 11.28
N ARG A 44 10.98 -9.50 10.00
CA ARG A 44 10.33 -8.38 9.33
C ARG A 44 9.00 -8.00 9.99
N LYS A 45 8.23 -8.98 10.47
CA LYS A 45 6.99 -8.71 11.22
C LYS A 45 7.29 -8.01 12.55
N ALA A 46 8.28 -8.48 13.30
CA ALA A 46 8.68 -7.85 14.55
C ALA A 46 9.10 -6.39 14.35
N GLN A 47 9.88 -6.09 13.29
CA GLN A 47 10.24 -4.71 12.98
C GLN A 47 9.01 -3.85 12.62
N ARG A 48 8.10 -4.38 11.80
CA ARG A 48 6.87 -3.66 11.42
C ARG A 48 5.97 -3.35 12.62
N GLU A 49 5.92 -4.24 13.62
CA GLU A 49 5.16 -4.00 14.84
C GLU A 49 5.77 -2.87 15.67
N ARG A 50 7.10 -2.83 15.81
CA ARG A 50 7.80 -1.72 16.47
C ARG A 50 7.54 -0.39 15.77
N ASP A 51 7.67 -0.36 14.44
CA ASP A 51 7.41 0.83 13.64
C ASP A 51 5.96 1.31 13.78
N LYS A 52 5.01 0.37 13.84
CA LYS A 52 3.59 0.68 14.05
C LYS A 52 3.37 1.29 15.44
N GLN A 53 3.91 0.69 16.48
CA GLN A 53 3.80 1.21 17.85
C GLN A 53 4.39 2.62 17.97
N ALA A 54 5.55 2.87 17.36
CA ALA A 54 6.16 4.20 17.35
C ALA A 54 5.26 5.24 16.66
N ARG A 55 4.70 4.91 15.49
CA ARG A 55 3.76 5.80 14.77
C ARG A 55 2.47 6.04 15.54
N ASP A 56 1.94 5.02 16.18
CA ASP A 56 0.71 5.13 16.95
C ASP A 56 0.94 5.98 18.21
N ALA A 57 2.10 5.86 18.87
CA ALA A 57 2.51 6.72 19.98
C ALA A 57 2.66 8.20 19.54
N GLU A 58 3.32 8.47 18.40
CA GLU A 58 3.44 9.82 17.86
C GLU A 58 2.06 10.44 17.57
N LYS A 59 1.17 9.68 16.91
CA LYS A 59 -0.21 10.11 16.67
C LYS A 59 -0.97 10.36 17.97
N ALA A 60 -0.80 9.51 18.97
CA ALA A 60 -1.44 9.67 20.28
C ALA A 60 -0.96 10.93 21.01
N VAL A 61 0.26 11.41 20.77
CA VAL A 61 0.74 12.70 21.28
C VAL A 61 0.17 13.88 20.48
N GLN A 62 0.01 13.75 19.16
CA GLN A 62 -0.52 14.83 18.30
C GLN A 62 -2.05 15.05 18.45
N LEU A 63 -2.83 13.98 18.64
CA LEU A 63 -4.29 14.06 18.77
C LEU A 63 -4.80 14.93 19.96
N PRO A 64 -4.25 14.84 21.20
CA PRO A 64 -4.70 15.66 22.31
C PRO A 64 -4.43 17.15 22.10
N GLN A 65 -3.45 17.53 21.28
CA GLN A 65 -3.22 18.92 20.90
C GLN A 65 -4.31 19.47 19.96
N ARG A 66 -4.88 18.67 19.06
CA ARG A 66 -5.90 19.12 18.10
C ARG A 66 -7.23 19.46 18.77
N GLY A 67 -7.63 18.74 19.81
CA GLY A 67 -8.89 18.98 20.54
C GLY A 67 -8.92 20.31 21.30
N LYS A 68 -7.76 20.76 21.82
CA LYS A 68 -7.67 22.03 22.56
C LYS A 68 -7.60 23.27 21.67
N ARG A 69 -7.35 23.11 20.38
CA ARG A 69 -7.17 24.23 19.42
C ARG A 69 -8.47 24.98 19.08
N LYS A 70 -9.65 24.48 19.49
CA LYS A 70 -10.94 25.12 19.21
C LYS A 70 -11.58 25.85 20.40
N VAL A 71 -11.06 25.68 21.62
CA VAL A 71 -11.64 26.34 22.81
C VAL A 71 -11.06 27.74 23.04
N SER A 72 -9.85 28.03 22.53
CA SER A 72 -9.22 29.35 22.69
C SER A 72 -9.55 30.37 21.58
N GLN A 73 -10.42 30.03 20.63
CA GLN A 73 -10.90 30.98 19.62
C GLN A 73 -12.37 31.31 19.88
N SER A 74 -12.65 32.06 20.95
CA SER A 74 -13.86 32.88 20.96
C SER A 74 -13.70 33.92 19.86
N ALA A 75 -14.30 33.67 18.70
CA ALA A 75 -14.34 34.67 17.64
C ALA A 75 -15.10 35.89 18.19
N ALA A 76 -14.37 36.97 18.47
CA ALA A 76 -14.98 38.22 18.91
C ALA A 76 -16.08 38.64 17.93
N PRO A 77 -17.25 39.11 18.41
CA PRO A 77 -18.35 39.48 17.53
C PRO A 77 -17.91 40.64 16.63
N ARG A 78 -17.82 40.37 15.33
CA ARG A 78 -17.44 41.38 14.33
C ARG A 78 -18.54 42.44 14.23
N LYS A 79 -18.18 43.69 14.52
CA LYS A 79 -19.04 44.87 14.36
C LYS A 79 -19.43 44.99 12.88
N LYS A 80 -20.74 44.98 12.57
CA LYS A 80 -21.24 45.20 11.20
C LYS A 80 -20.87 46.60 10.74
N GLN A 81 -20.04 46.70 9.70
CA GLN A 81 -19.79 47.96 9.00
C GLN A 81 -20.87 48.14 7.95
N ASN A 82 -21.73 49.15 8.12
CA ASN A 82 -22.72 49.54 7.13
C ASN A 82 -21.99 50.12 5.92
N ARG A 83 -21.97 49.41 4.80
CA ARG A 83 -21.48 49.95 3.53
C ARG A 83 -22.57 50.81 2.90
N GLY A 84 -22.44 52.11 3.06
CA GLY A 84 -23.20 53.10 2.30
C GLY A 84 -22.88 52.97 0.80
N ALA A 85 -23.93 52.96 -0.02
CA ALA A 85 -23.83 52.90 -1.46
C ALA A 85 -23.27 54.22 -2.01
N VAL A 86 -22.03 54.19 -2.52
CA VAL A 86 -21.55 55.19 -3.48
C VAL A 86 -20.74 54.46 -4.54
N ALA A 87 -21.27 54.49 -5.76
CA ALA A 87 -20.66 53.93 -6.95
C ALA A 87 -19.36 54.68 -7.30
N ALA A 88 -18.26 53.94 -7.45
CA ALA A 88 -17.08 54.41 -8.15
C ALA A 88 -16.66 53.34 -9.16
N ARG A 89 -16.86 53.66 -10.44
CA ARG A 89 -16.52 52.87 -11.62
C ARG A 89 -15.01 52.64 -11.66
N ARG A 90 -14.56 51.38 -11.59
CA ARG A 90 -13.31 50.91 -12.20
C ARG A 90 -13.52 49.46 -12.66
N GLY A 91 -13.40 49.23 -13.96
CA GLY A 91 -13.51 47.90 -14.56
C GLY A 91 -12.44 46.99 -13.97
N VAL A 92 -12.88 45.91 -13.32
CA VAL A 92 -12.00 44.79 -13.01
C VAL A 92 -11.92 43.97 -14.29
N VAL A 93 -10.78 44.01 -14.97
CA VAL A 93 -10.44 43.00 -15.98
C VAL A 93 -10.49 41.67 -15.24
N ALA A 94 -11.42 40.80 -15.63
CA ALA A 94 -11.52 39.46 -15.06
C ALA A 94 -10.17 38.76 -15.31
N ALA A 95 -9.45 38.43 -14.23
CA ALA A 95 -8.28 37.59 -14.34
C ALA A 95 -8.72 36.23 -14.88
N GLU A 96 -8.06 35.77 -15.94
CA GLU A 96 -8.30 34.48 -16.56
C GLU A 96 -8.16 33.36 -15.50
N PRO A 97 -9.10 32.40 -15.43
CA PRO A 97 -9.00 31.31 -14.48
C PRO A 97 -7.72 30.49 -14.75
N PRO A 98 -7.04 29.98 -13.71
CA PRO A 98 -5.86 29.16 -13.90
C PRO A 98 -6.19 27.93 -14.75
N ALA A 99 -5.31 27.63 -15.71
CA ALA A 99 -5.45 26.45 -16.57
C ALA A 99 -5.60 25.17 -15.71
N ALA A 100 -6.58 24.35 -16.05
CA ALA A 100 -6.82 23.10 -15.36
C ALA A 100 -5.60 22.15 -15.49
N PRO A 101 -5.24 21.40 -14.44
CA PRO A 101 -4.12 20.46 -14.48
C PRO A 101 -4.40 19.36 -15.51
N ARG A 102 -3.37 18.97 -16.26
CA ARG A 102 -3.43 17.82 -17.18
C ARG A 102 -3.63 16.54 -16.36
N THR A 103 -4.48 15.61 -16.83
CA THR A 103 -4.74 14.33 -16.16
C THR A 103 -4.66 13.16 -17.14
N HIS A 104 -4.35 11.95 -16.64
CA HIS A 104 -4.44 10.70 -17.40
C HIS A 104 -5.11 9.58 -16.57
N THR A 105 -5.58 8.54 -17.26
CA THR A 105 -6.13 7.32 -16.65
C THR A 105 -5.04 6.27 -16.45
N THR A 106 -4.77 5.92 -15.20
CA THR A 106 -3.81 4.88 -14.83
C THR A 106 -4.31 3.49 -15.24
N ARG A 107 -3.41 2.49 -15.31
CA ARG A 107 -3.75 1.08 -15.56
C ARG A 107 -4.82 0.52 -14.60
N SER A 108 -4.93 1.10 -13.40
CA SER A 108 -5.94 0.75 -12.39
C SER A 108 -7.31 1.43 -12.58
N GLY A 109 -7.47 2.23 -13.64
CA GLY A 109 -8.70 3.00 -13.92
C GLY A 109 -8.82 4.31 -13.14
N ARG A 110 -7.83 4.69 -12.33
CA ARG A 110 -7.85 5.94 -11.55
C ARG A 110 -7.33 7.12 -12.37
N THR A 111 -7.98 8.28 -12.25
CA THR A 111 -7.50 9.55 -12.80
C THR A 111 -6.35 10.08 -11.94
N ALA A 112 -5.22 10.41 -12.58
CA ALA A 112 -4.04 10.98 -11.93
C ALA A 112 -3.61 12.26 -12.64
N THR A 113 -3.20 13.27 -11.86
CA THR A 113 -2.66 14.53 -12.37
C THR A 113 -1.25 14.35 -12.91
N LEU A 114 -0.99 14.90 -14.08
CA LEU A 114 0.29 14.89 -14.77
C LEU A 114 1.01 16.19 -14.43
N TYR A 115 2.12 16.07 -13.70
CA TYR A 115 3.04 17.18 -13.45
C TYR A 115 4.13 17.09 -14.53
N ASN A 116 4.39 18.21 -15.22
CA ASN A 116 5.52 18.32 -16.16
C ASN A 116 6.84 18.44 -15.40
#